data_AF-A0A5N8W164-F1
#
_entry.id   AF-A0A5N8W164-F1
#
_cell.length_a   1.000
_cell.length_b   1.000
_cell.length_c   1.000
_cell.angle_alpha   90.00
_cell.angle_beta   90.00
_cell.angle_gamma   90.00
#
_symmetry.space_group_name_H-M   'P 1'
#
loop_
_entity.id
_entity.type
_entity.pdbx_description
1 polymer ?
#
loop_
_entity_poly.entity_id
_entity_poly.type
_entity_poly.pdbx_seq_one_letter_code
_entity_poly.pdbx_strand_id
1 'polypeptide(L)'
;MRATSARANGRRQEPVGEEARRSAERPAAVLSGPWLLLGHDGRLIVYAHVDQAMLRWTESRSGDPRWVGPDVLPAKGLSHLTVAQGRNRYAHLLGRRVRTAKDGALTVDVVYAIQYQAGRPLSEWRSIGNPHARRERTALMGAPAAAVNTDGTLYVFVPTAEGRISLRREDTQGRWEPWHDLQVSAAVDTPAAVSTSTGHVELLAPARAAALTWHQPEPGAALRRGPDIGTIPLPGSAAGVETSPGRVTYYMTDVRGGMVAVRAGEWPIPLGGDPGDGRHAAVNTVLDGYACTVLAHRGAEGRVMLGVCVAEDERGGVWWTDTGTDCLGDPVLALDGQGRVVVLAVAADGSLTLARQEDGPGLTLSTWNRI
;
A
#
# COMPACT_ATOMS: atom_id res chain seq x y z
N MET A 1 3.10 -81.71 -15.46
CA MET A 1 1.92 -81.13 -14.79
C MET A 1 2.43 -80.28 -13.62
N ARG A 2 2.29 -78.95 -13.75
CA ARG A 2 2.43 -77.86 -12.76
C ARG A 2 3.75 -77.72 -11.96
N ALA A 3 4.61 -76.83 -12.45
CA ALA A 3 5.57 -76.06 -11.65
C ALA A 3 4.86 -74.82 -11.07
N THR A 4 5.00 -74.60 -9.75
CA THR A 4 4.43 -73.45 -9.03
C THR A 4 5.48 -72.36 -8.85
N SER A 5 5.18 -71.19 -9.38
CA SER A 5 5.98 -69.97 -9.39
C SER A 5 5.90 -69.19 -8.08
N ALA A 6 7.04 -68.69 -7.61
CA ALA A 6 7.19 -67.69 -6.57
C ALA A 6 6.61 -66.33 -6.99
N ARG A 7 5.97 -65.61 -6.05
CA ARG A 7 5.70 -64.16 -6.17
C ARG A 7 6.22 -63.45 -4.92
N ALA A 8 7.32 -62.74 -5.09
CA ALA A 8 7.82 -61.74 -4.16
C ALA A 8 6.97 -60.47 -4.28
N ASN A 9 6.46 -59.99 -3.15
CA ASN A 9 5.57 -58.83 -3.07
C ASN A 9 6.42 -57.57 -2.79
N GLY A 10 6.90 -56.90 -3.84
CA GLY A 10 7.60 -55.62 -3.73
C GLY A 10 6.60 -54.47 -3.63
N ARG A 11 6.24 -54.06 -2.41
CA ARG A 11 5.61 -52.74 -2.19
C ARG A 11 6.68 -51.67 -2.35
N ARG A 12 6.65 -50.94 -3.48
CA ARG A 12 7.34 -49.66 -3.62
C ARG A 12 6.74 -48.70 -2.59
N GLN A 13 7.53 -48.33 -1.59
CA GLN A 13 7.26 -47.14 -0.78
C GLN A 13 7.57 -45.92 -1.65
N GLU A 14 6.54 -45.15 -2.00
CA GLU A 14 6.74 -43.79 -2.50
C GLU A 14 7.28 -42.92 -1.37
N PRO A 15 8.27 -42.04 -1.64
CA PRO A 15 8.89 -41.26 -0.59
C PRO A 15 7.96 -40.11 -0.18
N VAL A 16 7.26 -40.29 0.94
CA VAL A 16 6.49 -39.28 1.70
C VAL A 16 7.30 -38.00 2.04
N GLY A 17 8.62 -38.01 1.77
CA GLY A 17 9.52 -36.88 2.02
C GLY A 17 9.60 -35.81 0.93
N GLU A 18 9.10 -36.04 -0.29
CA GLU A 18 9.24 -35.04 -1.37
C GLU A 18 8.12 -33.99 -1.34
N GLU A 19 6.88 -34.38 -1.00
CA GLU A 19 5.76 -33.43 -0.80
C GLU A 19 5.94 -32.57 0.46
N ALA A 20 6.46 -33.15 1.54
CA ALA A 20 6.77 -32.41 2.77
C ALA A 20 7.92 -31.40 2.58
N ARG A 21 8.89 -31.69 1.70
CA ARG A 21 9.96 -30.75 1.33
C ARG A 21 9.48 -29.66 0.36
N ARG A 22 8.61 -29.98 -0.59
CA ARG A 22 7.98 -28.99 -1.48
C ARG A 22 7.07 -28.00 -0.75
N SER A 23 6.48 -28.39 0.38
CA SER A 23 5.66 -27.48 1.21
C SER A 23 6.49 -26.51 2.05
N ALA A 24 7.80 -26.74 2.23
CA ALA A 24 8.69 -25.88 3.02
C ALA A 24 9.38 -24.78 2.18
N GLU A 25 9.28 -24.84 0.85
CA GLU A 25 9.94 -23.90 -0.08
C GLU A 25 8.99 -22.86 -0.71
N ARG A 26 7.67 -22.93 -0.44
CA ARG A 26 6.75 -21.91 -0.92
C ARG A 26 6.86 -20.65 -0.06
N PRO A 27 7.10 -19.46 -0.66
CA PRO A 27 7.02 -18.20 0.07
C PRO A 27 5.69 -18.09 0.79
N ALA A 28 5.69 -17.55 2.01
CA ALA A 28 4.45 -17.28 2.72
C ALA A 28 3.58 -16.34 1.88
N ALA A 29 2.29 -16.68 1.72
CA ALA A 29 1.37 -15.87 0.92
C ALA A 29 1.28 -14.45 1.50
N VAL A 30 1.53 -13.46 0.64
CA VAL A 30 1.37 -12.04 0.99
C VAL A 30 -0.12 -11.74 1.16
N LEU A 31 -0.51 -11.32 2.36
CA LEU A 31 -1.88 -10.95 2.71
C LEU A 31 -2.19 -9.51 2.31
N SER A 32 -1.23 -8.61 2.47
CA SER A 32 -1.34 -7.21 2.07
C SER A 32 0.03 -6.55 1.89
N GLY A 33 0.04 -5.42 1.20
CA GLY A 33 1.25 -4.84 0.64
C GLY A 33 1.52 -5.38 -0.77
N PRO A 34 2.77 -5.36 -1.25
CA PRO A 34 3.97 -4.91 -0.54
C PRO A 34 4.00 -3.39 -0.35
N TRP A 35 4.91 -2.90 0.50
CA TRP A 35 5.28 -1.48 0.58
C TRP A 35 6.76 -1.34 0.24
N LEU A 36 7.10 -0.32 -0.53
CA LEU A 36 8.46 0.04 -0.89
C LEU A 36 8.77 1.46 -0.41
N LEU A 37 9.74 1.60 0.48
CA LEU A 37 10.11 2.87 1.11
C LEU A 37 11.59 3.18 0.91
N LEU A 38 11.92 4.48 0.91
CA LEU A 38 13.31 4.95 0.92
C LEU A 38 13.74 5.25 2.35
N GLY A 39 14.76 4.55 2.86
CA GLY A 39 15.36 4.83 4.17
C GLY A 39 16.18 6.11 4.18
N HIS A 40 16.43 6.66 5.38
CA HIS A 40 17.29 7.84 5.58
C HIS A 40 18.70 7.66 4.98
N ASP A 41 19.21 6.43 4.97
CA ASP A 41 20.53 6.07 4.43
C ASP A 41 20.52 5.82 2.91
N GLY A 42 19.43 6.16 2.22
CA GLY A 42 19.25 6.02 0.78
C GLY A 42 18.98 4.59 0.32
N ARG A 43 18.88 3.62 1.24
CA ARG A 43 18.58 2.22 0.93
C ARG A 43 17.08 2.01 0.88
N LEU A 44 16.62 1.22 -0.09
CA LEU A 44 15.23 0.82 -0.16
C LEU A 44 14.89 -0.23 0.91
N ILE A 45 13.66 -0.20 1.39
CA ILE A 45 13.10 -1.13 2.37
C ILE A 45 11.79 -1.65 1.82
N VAL A 46 11.63 -2.97 1.85
CA VAL A 46 10.40 -3.63 1.44
C VAL A 46 9.72 -4.25 2.65
N TYR A 47 8.42 -4.05 2.76
CA TYR A 47 7.56 -4.72 3.75
C TYR A 47 6.49 -5.54 3.04
N ALA A 48 6.21 -6.74 3.57
CA ALA A 48 5.07 -7.55 3.16
C ALA A 48 4.38 -8.14 4.38
N HIS A 49 3.05 -8.05 4.45
CA HIS A 49 2.29 -8.65 5.53
C HIS A 49 1.97 -10.10 5.17
N VAL A 50 2.25 -11.03 6.08
CA VAL A 50 1.95 -12.45 5.96
C VAL A 50 1.24 -12.92 7.22
N ASP A 51 0.80 -14.18 7.28
CA ASP A 51 0.11 -14.67 8.48
C ASP A 51 0.98 -14.53 9.74
N GLN A 52 0.44 -13.83 10.74
CA GLN A 52 1.06 -13.54 12.04
C GLN A 52 2.41 -12.78 12.03
N ALA A 53 2.90 -12.35 10.87
CA ALA A 53 4.20 -11.70 10.74
C ALA A 53 4.22 -10.64 9.63
N MET A 54 5.22 -9.79 9.70
CA MET A 54 5.58 -8.89 8.61
C MET A 54 7.01 -9.23 8.20
N LEU A 55 7.19 -9.50 6.91
CA LEU A 55 8.50 -9.72 6.32
C LEU A 55 9.10 -8.36 5.95
N ARG A 56 10.42 -8.23 6.14
CA ARG A 56 11.17 -7.04 5.73
C ARG A 56 12.43 -7.43 4.98
N TRP A 57 12.64 -6.79 3.82
CA TRP A 57 13.91 -6.79 3.12
C TRP A 57 14.51 -5.40 3.15
N THR A 58 15.84 -5.31 3.18
CA THR A 58 16.55 -4.03 3.07
C THR A 58 17.62 -4.16 2.01
N GLU A 59 17.68 -3.18 1.11
CA GLU A 59 18.70 -3.09 0.08
C GLU A 59 20.09 -3.14 0.75
N SER A 60 21.04 -3.85 0.15
CA SER A 60 22.38 -3.99 0.76
C SER A 60 23.12 -2.66 0.77
N ARG A 61 23.00 -1.90 -0.33
CA ARG A 61 23.52 -0.54 -0.52
C ARG A 61 22.54 0.20 -1.42
N SER A 62 22.49 1.53 -1.32
CA SER A 62 21.66 2.34 -2.20
C SER A 62 22.02 2.05 -3.67
N GLY A 63 21.04 1.66 -4.48
CA GLY A 63 21.27 1.33 -5.88
C GLY A 63 21.61 -0.14 -6.18
N ASP A 64 21.84 -0.98 -5.17
CA ASP A 64 22.34 -2.35 -5.33
C ASP A 64 21.21 -3.32 -5.70
N PRO A 65 21.42 -4.24 -6.65
CA PRO A 65 20.45 -5.32 -6.93
C PRO A 65 20.30 -6.31 -5.76
N ARG A 66 21.23 -6.34 -4.80
CA ARG A 66 21.21 -7.31 -3.69
C ARG A 66 20.45 -6.79 -2.47
N TRP A 67 19.69 -7.69 -1.87
CA TRP A 67 18.87 -7.44 -0.68
C TRP A 67 19.28 -8.34 0.50
N VAL A 68 19.04 -7.85 1.70
CA VAL A 68 19.19 -8.59 2.97
C VAL A 68 17.79 -8.87 3.51
N GLY A 69 17.55 -10.11 3.95
CA GLY A 69 16.27 -10.55 4.51
C GLY A 69 15.77 -11.85 3.87
N PRO A 70 14.48 -12.21 4.06
CA PRO A 70 13.52 -11.47 4.87
C PRO A 70 13.81 -11.58 6.38
N ASP A 71 13.84 -10.42 7.05
CA ASP A 71 13.67 -10.38 8.50
C ASP A 71 12.20 -10.63 8.83
N VAL A 72 11.93 -11.56 9.75
CA VAL A 72 10.56 -11.88 10.20
C VAL A 72 10.24 -11.07 11.45
N LEU A 73 9.34 -10.09 11.30
CA LEU A 73 8.94 -9.18 12.36
C LEU A 73 7.57 -9.61 12.93
N PRO A 74 7.39 -9.72 14.26
CA PRO A 74 6.12 -10.14 14.84
C PRO A 74 4.96 -9.18 14.51
N ALA A 75 3.86 -9.73 14.00
CA ALA A 75 2.63 -9.00 13.67
C ALA A 75 1.38 -9.80 14.08
N LYS A 76 1.44 -10.43 15.27
CA LYS A 76 0.39 -11.35 15.73
C LYS A 76 -0.98 -10.68 15.80
N GLY A 77 -1.98 -11.35 15.23
CA GLY A 77 -3.37 -10.90 15.20
C GLY A 77 -3.62 -9.67 14.33
N LEU A 78 -2.66 -9.20 13.53
CA LEU A 78 -2.94 -8.16 12.53
C LEU A 78 -3.80 -8.75 11.42
N SER A 79 -4.94 -8.13 11.18
CA SER A 79 -5.82 -8.43 10.03
C SER A 79 -5.51 -7.56 8.83
N HIS A 80 -5.01 -6.34 9.07
CA HIS A 80 -4.62 -5.38 8.05
C HIS A 80 -3.37 -4.64 8.55
N LEU A 81 -2.53 -4.24 7.61
CA LEU A 81 -1.34 -3.43 7.83
C LEU A 81 -1.35 -2.28 6.83
N THR A 82 -0.93 -1.11 7.27
CA THR A 82 -0.67 0.06 6.44
C THR A 82 0.68 0.63 6.85
N VAL A 83 1.51 0.97 5.86
CA VAL A 83 2.79 1.63 6.10
C VAL A 83 2.76 3.00 5.43
N ALA A 84 3.07 4.04 6.21
CA ALA A 84 3.20 5.41 5.75
C ALA A 84 4.59 5.94 6.06
N GLN A 85 5.06 6.91 5.27
CA GLN A 85 6.36 7.55 5.46
C GLN A 85 6.23 9.06 5.22
N GLY A 86 6.83 9.86 6.11
CA GLY A 86 6.97 11.30 5.94
C GLY A 86 8.36 11.69 5.43
N ARG A 87 8.64 13.00 5.43
CA ARG A 87 9.95 13.55 5.00
C ARG A 87 11.14 13.05 5.82
N ASN A 88 10.91 12.70 7.09
CA ASN A 88 11.93 12.14 7.98
C ASN A 88 12.39 10.72 7.58
N ARG A 89 11.73 10.10 6.59
CA ARG A 89 12.02 8.74 6.09
C ARG A 89 11.83 7.63 7.12
N TYR A 90 11.10 7.89 8.21
CA TYR A 90 10.70 6.84 9.14
C TYR A 90 9.52 6.05 8.57
N ALA A 91 9.54 4.73 8.77
CA ALA A 91 8.39 3.90 8.44
C ALA A 91 7.44 3.92 9.65
N HIS A 92 6.24 4.47 9.45
CA HIS A 92 5.15 4.43 10.41
C HIS A 92 4.21 3.28 10.04
N LEU A 93 4.08 2.30 10.93
CA LEU A 93 3.31 1.08 10.69
C LEU A 93 2.04 1.08 11.53
N LEU A 94 0.90 0.90 10.87
CA LEU A 94 -0.43 0.90 11.47
C LEU A 94 -1.08 -0.45 11.22
N GLY A 95 -1.51 -1.12 12.28
CA GLY A 95 -2.15 -2.42 12.21
C GLY A 95 -3.59 -2.38 12.71
N ARG A 96 -4.51 -3.04 12.00
CA ARG A 96 -5.81 -3.42 12.58
C ARG A 96 -5.65 -4.76 13.28
N ARG A 97 -5.53 -4.75 14.60
CA ARG A 97 -5.32 -5.96 15.39
C ARG A 97 -6.64 -6.53 15.89
N VAL A 98 -6.86 -7.82 15.66
CA VAL A 98 -8.01 -8.59 16.16
C VAL A 98 -7.53 -9.56 17.22
N ARG A 99 -8.21 -9.59 18.36
CA ARG A 99 -7.96 -10.53 19.46
C ARG A 99 -9.26 -11.12 19.97
N THR A 100 -9.25 -12.41 20.26
CA THR A 100 -10.35 -13.07 20.96
C THR A 100 -10.19 -12.83 22.47
N ALA A 101 -11.20 -12.24 23.09
CA ALA A 101 -11.24 -12.07 24.53
C ALA A 101 -11.61 -13.39 25.25
N LYS A 102 -11.51 -13.41 26.58
CA LYS A 102 -11.78 -14.61 27.40
C LYS A 102 -13.20 -15.17 27.25
N ASP A 103 -14.17 -14.31 26.95
CA ASP A 103 -15.58 -14.65 26.73
C ASP A 103 -15.89 -15.01 25.26
N GLY A 104 -14.87 -15.11 24.40
CA GLY A 104 -15.02 -15.42 22.98
C GLY A 104 -15.34 -14.22 22.08
N ALA A 105 -15.63 -13.04 22.63
CA ALA A 105 -15.91 -11.86 21.81
C ALA A 105 -14.63 -11.32 21.14
N LEU A 106 -14.76 -10.85 19.89
CA LEU A 106 -13.67 -10.19 19.19
C LEU A 106 -13.46 -8.78 19.75
N THR A 107 -12.20 -8.45 19.99
CA THR A 107 -11.74 -7.11 20.34
C THR A 107 -10.80 -6.63 19.25
N VAL A 108 -11.04 -5.41 18.79
CA VAL A 108 -10.23 -4.81 17.72
C VAL A 108 -9.66 -3.49 18.20
N ASP A 109 -8.38 -3.26 17.94
CA ASP A 109 -7.71 -1.99 18.17
C ASP A 109 -6.80 -1.64 16.99
N VAL A 110 -6.59 -0.33 16.78
CA VAL A 110 -5.49 0.12 15.93
C VAL A 110 -4.23 0.06 16.78
N VAL A 111 -3.17 -0.52 16.21
CA VAL A 111 -1.84 -0.53 16.80
C VAL A 111 -0.87 0.23 15.92
N TYR A 112 0.15 0.78 16.56
CA TYR A 112 1.18 1.58 15.93
C TYR A 112 2.56 1.09 16.34
N ALA A 113 3.47 1.08 15.38
CA ALA A 113 4.89 0.89 15.58
C ALA A 113 5.68 1.74 14.57
N ILE A 114 6.93 2.03 14.87
CA ILE A 114 7.79 2.87 14.03
C ILE A 114 9.16 2.22 13.83
N GLN A 115 9.69 2.34 12.62
CA GLN A 115 11.09 2.06 12.33
C GLN A 115 11.80 3.37 11.95
N TYR A 116 12.83 3.71 12.72
CA TYR A 116 13.62 4.93 12.51
C TYR A 116 14.72 4.78 11.46
N GLN A 117 15.26 3.57 11.27
CA GLN A 117 16.42 3.32 10.42
C GLN A 117 16.26 2.02 9.63
N ALA A 118 16.71 2.03 8.37
CA ALA A 118 16.69 0.86 7.50
C ALA A 118 17.47 -0.32 8.12
N GLY A 119 16.89 -1.52 8.06
CA GLY A 119 17.47 -2.73 8.64
C GLY A 119 17.52 -2.79 10.18
N ARG A 120 17.10 -1.75 10.92
CA ARG A 120 17.06 -1.77 12.39
C ARG A 120 15.73 -2.30 12.93
N PRO A 121 15.68 -2.81 14.18
CA PRO A 121 14.44 -3.29 14.78
C PRO A 121 13.32 -2.25 14.76
N LEU A 122 12.09 -2.74 14.69
CA LEU A 122 10.87 -1.97 14.89
C LEU A 122 10.68 -1.65 16.38
N SER A 123 10.02 -0.53 16.71
CA SER A 123 9.50 -0.34 18.06
C SER A 123 8.46 -1.42 18.43
N GLU A 124 8.13 -1.54 19.71
CA GLU A 124 7.01 -2.37 20.11
C GLU A 124 5.68 -1.85 19.54
N TRP A 125 4.78 -2.77 19.20
CA TRP A 125 3.40 -2.44 18.82
C TRP A 125 2.62 -1.92 20.02
N ARG A 126 2.18 -0.66 19.94
CA ARG A 126 1.37 -0.01 20.98
C ARG A 126 -0.05 0.21 20.46
N SER A 127 -1.03 -0.05 21.31
CA SER A 127 -2.43 0.27 20.98
C SER A 127 -2.62 1.78 20.96
N ILE A 128 -3.25 2.28 19.90
CA ILE A 128 -3.76 3.66 19.81
C ILE A 128 -5.30 3.63 19.86
N GLY A 129 -5.88 2.57 20.43
CA GLY A 129 -7.30 2.44 20.73
C GLY A 129 -8.19 2.11 19.54
N ASN A 130 -9.50 2.26 19.76
CA ASN A 130 -10.56 2.05 18.77
C ASN A 130 -11.53 3.25 18.85
N PRO A 131 -12.01 3.81 17.73
CA PRO A 131 -12.98 4.90 17.75
C PRO A 131 -14.34 4.50 18.37
N HIS A 132 -14.69 3.21 18.37
CA HIS A 132 -15.87 2.72 19.06
C HIS A 132 -15.61 2.49 20.55
N ALA A 133 -16.29 3.27 21.39
CA ALA A 133 -16.28 3.07 22.84
C ALA A 133 -17.01 1.79 23.28
N ARG A 134 -17.99 1.32 22.49
CA ARG A 134 -18.80 0.14 22.81
C ARG A 134 -18.19 -1.13 22.24
N ARG A 135 -18.00 -2.14 23.11
CA ARG A 135 -17.25 -3.37 22.81
C ARG A 135 -17.81 -4.13 21.63
N GLU A 136 -19.14 -4.26 21.54
CA GLU A 136 -19.86 -4.97 20.48
C GLU A 136 -19.67 -4.33 19.09
N ARG A 137 -19.26 -3.06 19.03
CA ARG A 137 -18.97 -2.35 17.78
C ARG A 137 -17.50 -2.29 17.44
N THR A 138 -16.60 -2.68 18.35
CA THR A 138 -15.14 -2.57 18.10
C THR A 138 -14.71 -3.32 16.84
N ALA A 139 -15.33 -4.48 16.57
CA ALA A 139 -15.05 -5.29 15.39
C ALA A 139 -15.46 -4.64 14.05
N LEU A 140 -16.31 -3.62 14.07
CA LEU A 140 -16.85 -2.94 12.89
C LEU A 140 -15.92 -1.88 12.30
N MET A 141 -14.77 -1.67 12.93
CA MET A 141 -13.71 -0.79 12.46
C MET A 141 -13.03 -1.39 11.22
N GLY A 142 -12.82 -0.59 10.17
CA GLY A 142 -12.12 -1.01 8.95
C GLY A 142 -10.59 -0.89 9.05
N ALA A 143 -9.90 -1.00 7.91
CA ALA A 143 -8.45 -0.87 7.83
C ALA A 143 -8.00 0.59 8.03
N PRO A 144 -6.88 0.84 8.72
CA PRO A 144 -6.38 2.19 8.90
C PRO A 144 -5.73 2.71 7.61
N ALA A 145 -5.95 3.98 7.29
CA ALA A 145 -5.15 4.76 6.36
C ALA A 145 -4.31 5.78 7.13
N ALA A 146 -3.20 6.24 6.53
CA ALA A 146 -2.31 7.18 7.21
C ALA A 146 -1.61 8.15 6.25
N ALA A 147 -1.32 9.34 6.77
CA ALA A 147 -0.42 10.31 6.17
C ALA A 147 0.49 10.88 7.26
N VAL A 148 1.73 11.23 6.91
CA VAL A 148 2.69 11.86 7.83
C VAL A 148 3.01 13.23 7.27
N ASN A 149 2.67 14.29 8.01
CA ASN A 149 2.90 15.65 7.53
C ASN A 149 4.41 16.00 7.54
N THR A 150 4.73 17.20 7.04
CA THR A 150 6.12 17.67 6.97
C THR A 150 6.80 17.83 8.33
N ASP A 151 6.01 18.02 9.39
CA ASP A 151 6.50 18.13 10.77
C ASP A 151 6.70 16.75 11.43
N GLY A 152 6.34 15.66 10.74
CA GLY A 152 6.43 14.30 11.23
C GLY A 152 5.19 13.84 12.02
N THR A 153 4.14 14.67 12.11
CA THR A 153 2.87 14.30 12.74
C THR A 153 2.16 13.25 11.91
N LEU A 154 1.87 12.11 12.54
CA LEU A 154 1.11 11.02 11.95
C LEU A 154 -0.41 11.27 12.09
N TYR A 155 -1.10 11.26 10.97
CA TYR A 155 -2.56 11.28 10.86
C TYR A 155 -3.06 9.87 10.55
N VAL A 156 -3.98 9.36 11.37
CA VAL A 156 -4.57 8.02 11.23
C VAL A 156 -6.06 8.16 10.97
N PHE A 157 -6.52 7.60 9.85
CA PHE A 157 -7.92 7.60 9.43
C PHE A 157 -8.47 6.19 9.45
N VAL A 158 -9.68 6.02 9.96
CA VAL A 158 -10.29 4.71 10.10
C VAL A 158 -11.76 4.77 9.69
N PRO A 159 -12.18 4.06 8.64
CA PRO A 159 -13.58 3.92 8.32
C PRO A 159 -14.29 3.02 9.35
N THR A 160 -15.55 3.31 9.59
CA THR A 160 -16.44 2.58 10.50
C THR A 160 -17.57 1.94 9.71
N ALA A 161 -18.17 0.86 10.21
CA ALA A 161 -19.28 0.21 9.50
C ALA A 161 -20.52 1.09 9.32
N GLU A 162 -20.67 2.16 10.09
CA GLU A 162 -21.75 3.15 9.87
C GLU A 162 -21.43 4.15 8.75
N GLY A 163 -20.33 3.97 8.03
CA GLY A 163 -19.91 4.82 6.93
C GLY A 163 -19.28 6.14 7.36
N ARG A 164 -18.88 6.26 8.64
CA ARG A 164 -18.09 7.39 9.14
C ARG A 164 -16.60 7.13 9.01
N ILE A 165 -15.82 8.21 9.10
CA ILE A 165 -14.36 8.16 9.17
C ILE A 165 -13.93 8.83 10.46
N SER A 166 -13.19 8.09 11.29
CA SER A 166 -12.58 8.60 12.51
C SER A 166 -11.12 8.96 12.26
N LEU A 167 -10.72 10.12 12.74
CA LEU A 167 -9.36 10.65 12.69
C LEU A 167 -8.72 10.59 14.08
N ARG A 168 -7.45 10.23 14.13
CA ARG A 168 -6.59 10.40 15.31
C ARG A 168 -5.19 10.82 14.87
N ARG A 169 -4.56 11.73 15.62
CA ARG A 169 -3.19 12.19 15.35
C ARG A 169 -2.41 12.42 16.63
N GLU A 170 -1.10 12.56 16.51
CA GLU A 170 -0.22 13.01 17.59
C GLU A 170 -0.31 14.53 17.76
N ASP A 171 -0.29 15.00 19.00
CA ASP A 171 -0.10 16.41 19.33
C ASP A 171 1.38 16.80 19.19
N THR A 172 1.69 18.08 19.39
CA THR A 172 3.07 18.60 19.31
C THR A 172 4.02 18.02 20.37
N GLN A 173 3.51 17.29 21.36
CA GLN A 173 4.28 16.59 22.38
C GLN A 173 4.39 15.07 22.10
N GLY A 174 3.89 14.60 20.95
CA GLY A 174 3.89 13.19 20.57
C GLY A 174 2.83 12.36 21.31
N ARG A 175 1.83 12.98 21.94
CA ARG A 175 0.73 12.27 22.60
C ARG A 175 -0.43 12.14 21.64
N TRP A 176 -1.10 10.98 21.68
CA TRP A 176 -2.27 10.74 20.86
C TRP A 176 -3.47 11.55 21.34
N GLU A 177 -3.97 12.46 20.49
CA GLU A 177 -5.24 13.16 20.68
C GLU A 177 -6.42 12.17 20.77
N PRO A 178 -7.61 12.58 21.25
CA PRO A 178 -8.82 11.77 21.14
C PRO A 178 -9.19 11.43 19.69
N TRP A 179 -10.02 10.41 19.50
CA TRP A 179 -10.63 10.15 18.19
C TRP A 179 -11.64 11.26 17.85
N HIS A 180 -11.54 11.80 16.64
CA HIS A 180 -12.43 12.82 16.10
C HIS A 180 -13.22 12.25 14.92
N ASP A 181 -14.51 12.55 14.83
CA ASP A 181 -15.37 12.09 13.73
C ASP A 181 -15.43 13.16 12.63
N LEU A 182 -15.14 12.77 11.38
CA LEU A 182 -15.17 13.65 10.20
C LEU A 182 -16.58 13.95 9.67
N GLN A 183 -17.63 13.56 10.42
CA GLN A 183 -19.04 13.91 10.22
C GLN A 183 -19.60 13.51 8.85
N VAL A 184 -19.39 12.24 8.46
CA VAL A 184 -19.96 11.66 7.23
C VAL A 184 -20.54 10.28 7.52
N SER A 185 -21.51 9.81 6.75
CA SER A 185 -22.15 8.49 6.96
C SER A 185 -22.36 7.73 5.64
N ALA A 186 -21.36 7.74 4.77
CA ALA A 186 -21.44 7.17 3.42
C ALA A 186 -20.15 6.50 2.91
N ALA A 187 -19.05 6.57 3.66
CA ALA A 187 -17.79 5.93 3.28
C ALA A 187 -17.93 4.41 3.28
N VAL A 188 -17.37 3.72 2.27
CA VAL A 188 -17.53 2.26 2.14
C VAL A 188 -16.22 1.47 2.22
N ASP A 189 -15.08 2.13 2.28
CA ASP A 189 -13.76 1.48 2.33
C ASP A 189 -12.68 2.44 2.90
N THR A 190 -11.44 1.97 2.93
CA THR A 190 -10.22 2.64 3.33
C THR A 190 -10.00 3.91 2.49
N PRO A 191 -9.85 5.08 3.11
CA PRO A 191 -9.59 6.30 2.37
C PRO A 191 -8.13 6.40 1.91
N ALA A 192 -7.88 7.18 0.86
CA ALA A 192 -6.55 7.59 0.43
C ALA A 192 -6.18 8.91 1.12
N ALA A 193 -5.14 8.89 1.94
CA ALA A 193 -4.62 10.08 2.63
C ALA A 193 -3.29 10.52 2.00
N VAL A 194 -3.11 11.82 1.80
CA VAL A 194 -1.91 12.38 1.20
C VAL A 194 -1.41 13.52 2.06
N SER A 195 -0.10 13.55 2.33
CA SER A 195 0.56 14.75 2.82
C SER A 195 1.25 15.46 1.66
N THR A 196 1.12 16.78 1.61
CA THR A 196 1.80 17.62 0.64
C THR A 196 3.13 18.13 1.18
N SER A 197 4.00 18.58 0.27
CA SER A 197 5.26 19.27 0.53
C SER A 197 5.08 20.59 1.29
N THR A 198 3.86 21.15 1.25
CA THR A 198 3.45 22.36 1.95
C THR A 198 2.92 22.09 3.36
N GLY A 199 2.93 20.84 3.82
CA GLY A 199 2.55 20.46 5.19
C GLY A 199 1.05 20.21 5.40
N HIS A 200 0.26 20.25 4.34
CA HIS A 200 -1.17 19.97 4.39
C HIS A 200 -1.43 18.47 4.27
N VAL A 201 -2.53 18.03 4.88
CA VAL A 201 -3.09 16.70 4.70
C VAL A 201 -4.41 16.78 3.95
N GLU A 202 -4.54 15.98 2.91
CA GLU A 202 -5.78 15.76 2.18
C GLU A 202 -6.25 14.31 2.33
N LEU A 203 -7.56 14.12 2.18
CA LEU A 203 -8.20 12.81 2.28
C LEU A 203 -9.22 12.66 1.16
N LEU A 204 -9.19 11.52 0.47
CA LEU A 204 -10.27 11.06 -0.39
C LEU A 204 -10.82 9.74 0.14
N ALA A 205 -12.13 9.64 0.31
CA ALA A 205 -12.80 8.42 0.73
C ALA A 205 -13.82 7.95 -0.30
N PRO A 206 -13.84 6.65 -0.66
CA PRO A 206 -14.85 6.11 -1.55
C PRO A 206 -16.21 6.05 -0.85
N ALA A 207 -17.26 6.45 -1.59
CA ALA A 207 -18.65 6.28 -1.21
C ALA A 207 -19.44 5.62 -2.36
N ARG A 208 -20.66 5.16 -2.09
CA ARG A 208 -21.47 4.43 -3.07
C ARG A 208 -21.85 5.23 -4.33
N ALA A 209 -21.84 6.55 -4.23
CA ALA A 209 -22.34 7.44 -5.29
C ALA A 209 -21.36 8.56 -5.68
N ALA A 210 -20.21 8.67 -4.99
CA ALA A 210 -19.23 9.74 -5.17
C ALA A 210 -17.91 9.39 -4.48
N ALA A 211 -16.88 10.20 -4.68
CA ALA A 211 -15.71 10.26 -3.82
C ALA A 211 -15.82 11.49 -2.90
N LEU A 212 -15.66 11.24 -1.60
CA LEU A 212 -15.74 12.25 -0.55
C LEU A 212 -14.34 12.84 -0.33
N THR A 213 -14.21 14.16 -0.19
CA THR A 213 -12.93 14.85 -0.03
C THR A 213 -12.86 15.67 1.24
N TRP A 214 -11.68 15.73 1.84
CA TRP A 214 -11.33 16.69 2.88
C TRP A 214 -9.97 17.29 2.61
N HIS A 215 -9.79 18.53 3.02
CA HIS A 215 -8.52 19.25 2.92
C HIS A 215 -8.25 19.99 4.23
N GLN A 216 -6.97 20.18 4.54
CA GLN A 216 -6.57 21.16 5.55
C GLN A 216 -6.54 22.55 4.91
N PRO A 217 -7.16 23.58 5.52
CA PRO A 217 -7.07 24.96 5.02
C PRO A 217 -5.69 25.59 5.30
N GLU A 218 -5.01 25.14 6.35
CA GLU A 218 -3.66 25.52 6.76
C GLU A 218 -2.95 24.27 7.32
N PRO A 219 -1.60 24.19 7.26
CA PRO A 219 -0.87 23.05 7.81
C PRO A 219 -1.23 22.83 9.29
N GLY A 220 -1.61 21.60 9.65
CA GLY A 220 -1.95 21.26 11.03
C GLY A 220 -3.36 21.66 11.48
N ALA A 221 -4.12 22.42 10.69
CA ALA A 221 -5.50 22.77 11.01
C ALA A 221 -6.45 21.55 10.96
N ALA A 222 -7.65 21.68 11.50
CA ALA A 222 -8.68 20.65 11.37
C ALA A 222 -9.06 20.44 9.89
N LEU A 223 -9.24 19.19 9.48
CA LEU A 223 -9.72 18.86 8.14
C LEU A 223 -11.12 19.42 7.91
N ARG A 224 -11.33 20.04 6.75
CA ARG A 224 -12.61 20.56 6.29
C ARG A 224 -13.13 19.73 5.13
N ARG A 225 -14.43 19.47 5.11
CA ARG A 225 -15.09 18.78 4.00
C ARG A 225 -15.00 19.62 2.72
N GLY A 226 -14.46 19.04 1.66
CA GLY A 226 -14.47 19.60 0.31
C GLY A 226 -15.75 19.23 -0.46
N PRO A 227 -15.84 19.58 -1.76
CA PRO A 227 -16.92 19.12 -2.62
C PRO A 227 -16.83 17.62 -2.91
N ASP A 228 -17.97 17.00 -3.20
CA ASP A 228 -18.04 15.62 -3.67
C ASP A 228 -17.54 15.54 -5.11
N ILE A 229 -16.71 14.55 -5.40
CA ILE A 229 -16.31 14.23 -6.76
C ILE A 229 -17.34 13.24 -7.30
N GLY A 230 -17.93 13.56 -8.45
CA GLY A 230 -18.95 12.72 -9.10
C GLY A 230 -18.43 11.37 -9.64
N THR A 231 -17.19 10.98 -9.37
CA THR A 231 -16.56 9.69 -9.66
C THR A 231 -16.93 8.70 -8.55
N ILE A 232 -17.22 7.45 -8.90
CA ILE A 232 -17.51 6.39 -7.92
C ILE A 232 -16.29 5.47 -7.89
N PRO A 233 -15.38 5.61 -6.91
CA PRO A 233 -14.15 4.82 -6.92
C PRO A 233 -14.47 3.35 -6.66
N LEU A 234 -13.85 2.46 -7.44
CA LEU A 234 -13.75 1.05 -7.06
C LEU A 234 -13.06 0.98 -5.69
N PRO A 235 -13.63 0.26 -4.70
CA PRO A 235 -13.00 0.06 -3.41
C PRO A 235 -11.54 -0.39 -3.56
N GLY A 236 -10.64 0.16 -2.75
CA GLY A 236 -9.20 -0.11 -2.82
C GLY A 236 -8.42 0.55 -3.97
N SER A 237 -9.08 1.10 -5.00
CA SER A 237 -8.36 1.61 -6.20
C SER A 237 -7.67 2.95 -6.01
N ALA A 238 -8.14 3.80 -5.10
CA ALA A 238 -7.72 5.19 -5.02
C ALA A 238 -6.27 5.35 -4.49
N ALA A 239 -5.48 6.14 -5.20
CA ALA A 239 -4.15 6.58 -4.79
C ALA A 239 -3.97 8.07 -5.07
N GLY A 240 -3.48 8.81 -4.09
CA GLY A 240 -3.19 10.23 -4.25
C GLY A 240 -1.69 10.50 -4.22
N VAL A 241 -1.26 11.48 -5.01
CA VAL A 241 0.12 11.96 -5.04
C VAL A 241 0.12 13.47 -5.23
N GLU A 242 1.08 14.15 -4.61
CA GLU A 242 1.29 15.57 -4.85
C GLU A 242 1.96 15.76 -6.22
N THR A 243 1.25 16.37 -7.17
CA THR A 243 1.69 16.62 -8.56
C THR A 243 2.34 17.98 -8.75
N SER A 244 2.02 18.94 -7.87
CA SER A 244 2.76 20.19 -7.71
C SER A 244 2.65 20.68 -6.26
N PRO A 245 3.48 21.63 -5.80
CA PRO A 245 3.49 22.04 -4.39
C PRO A 245 2.10 22.41 -3.85
N GLY A 246 1.58 21.60 -2.93
CA GLY A 246 0.26 21.77 -2.32
C GLY A 246 -0.92 21.32 -3.18
N ARG A 247 -0.70 20.70 -4.35
CA ARG A 247 -1.77 20.14 -5.20
C ARG A 247 -1.66 18.63 -5.26
N VAL A 248 -2.75 17.97 -4.87
CA VAL A 248 -2.89 16.52 -4.95
C VAL A 248 -3.73 16.15 -6.17
N THR A 249 -3.21 15.22 -6.98
CA THR A 249 -4.01 14.47 -7.95
C THR A 249 -4.31 13.09 -7.37
N TYR A 250 -5.58 12.70 -7.39
CA TYR A 250 -6.01 11.34 -7.08
C TYR A 250 -6.25 10.55 -8.36
N TYR A 251 -5.70 9.34 -8.40
CA TYR A 251 -5.88 8.35 -9.45
C TYR A 251 -6.74 7.22 -8.91
N MET A 252 -7.82 6.86 -9.59
CA MET A 252 -8.78 5.85 -9.13
C MET A 252 -9.48 5.19 -10.32
N THR A 253 -10.03 3.99 -10.13
CA THR A 253 -10.91 3.37 -11.13
C THR A 253 -12.34 3.83 -10.87
N ASP A 254 -12.99 4.49 -11.83
CA ASP A 254 -14.44 4.73 -11.75
C ASP A 254 -15.17 3.44 -12.11
N VAL A 255 -16.03 2.93 -11.24
CA VAL A 255 -16.79 1.68 -11.50
C VAL A 255 -17.72 1.78 -12.73
N ARG A 256 -18.01 2.99 -13.22
CA ARG A 256 -18.81 3.23 -14.44
C ARG A 256 -17.95 3.33 -15.70
N GLY A 257 -16.63 3.26 -15.58
CA GLY A 257 -15.70 3.46 -16.68
C GLY A 257 -14.37 2.77 -16.39
N GLY A 258 -13.29 3.54 -16.44
CA GLY A 258 -11.93 3.06 -16.20
C GLY A 258 -11.16 3.99 -15.26
N MET A 259 -9.83 3.96 -15.38
CA MET A 259 -8.96 4.82 -14.58
C MET A 259 -9.18 6.30 -14.91
N VAL A 260 -9.27 7.13 -13.88
CA VAL A 260 -9.40 8.58 -13.97
C VAL A 260 -8.41 9.29 -13.06
N ALA A 261 -7.94 10.46 -13.50
CA ALA A 261 -7.30 11.45 -12.64
C ALA A 261 -8.33 12.47 -12.14
N VAL A 262 -8.26 12.85 -10.87
CA VAL A 262 -9.13 13.84 -10.27
C VAL A 262 -8.35 14.80 -9.39
N ARG A 263 -8.63 16.09 -9.55
CA ARG A 263 -8.21 17.16 -8.64
C ARG A 263 -9.43 17.87 -8.07
N ALA A 264 -9.28 18.42 -6.87
CA ALA A 264 -10.35 19.17 -6.23
C ALA A 264 -10.80 20.35 -7.12
N GLY A 265 -12.11 20.44 -7.39
CA GLY A 265 -12.69 21.50 -8.22
C GLY A 265 -12.57 21.29 -9.74
N GLU A 266 -12.04 20.14 -10.19
CA GLU A 266 -11.89 19.84 -11.62
C GLU A 266 -12.72 18.62 -12.04
N TRP A 267 -13.02 18.55 -13.34
CA TRP A 267 -13.66 17.38 -13.93
C TRP A 267 -12.68 16.21 -14.02
N PRO A 268 -13.11 14.97 -13.75
CA PRO A 268 -12.30 13.78 -13.92
C PRO A 268 -11.75 13.65 -15.35
N ILE A 269 -10.49 13.25 -15.48
CA ILE A 269 -9.81 13.03 -16.76
C ILE A 269 -9.62 11.52 -16.96
N PRO A 270 -10.25 10.89 -17.97
CA PRO A 270 -10.03 9.48 -18.29
C PRO A 270 -8.59 9.23 -18.76
N LEU A 271 -7.98 8.16 -18.26
CA LEU A 271 -6.57 7.85 -18.52
C LEU A 271 -6.33 6.62 -19.39
N GLY A 272 -7.33 5.75 -19.57
CA GLY A 272 -7.14 4.45 -20.23
C GLY A 272 -6.39 3.46 -19.33
N GLY A 273 -5.49 2.67 -19.91
CA GLY A 273 -4.60 1.75 -19.18
C GLY A 273 -5.20 0.41 -18.75
N ASP A 274 -6.48 0.16 -19.04
CA ASP A 274 -7.21 -1.08 -18.76
C ASP A 274 -6.93 -1.67 -17.35
N PRO A 275 -7.26 -0.90 -16.29
CA PRO A 275 -6.95 -1.30 -14.92
C PRO A 275 -7.74 -2.54 -14.52
N GLY A 276 -7.09 -3.40 -13.71
CA GLY A 276 -7.76 -4.46 -12.98
C GLY A 276 -8.57 -3.92 -11.79
N ASP A 277 -8.79 -4.79 -10.81
CA ASP A 277 -9.68 -4.55 -9.68
C ASP A 277 -8.98 -4.03 -8.40
N GLY A 278 -7.73 -3.62 -8.53
CA GLY A 278 -6.85 -3.33 -7.41
C GLY A 278 -6.42 -1.87 -7.25
N ARG A 279 -5.48 -1.67 -6.33
CA ARG A 279 -4.86 -0.38 -6.02
C ARG A 279 -3.99 0.14 -7.16
N HIS A 280 -4.07 1.44 -7.40
CA HIS A 280 -3.09 2.18 -8.22
C HIS A 280 -1.88 2.61 -7.40
N ALA A 281 -0.72 2.68 -8.04
CA ALA A 281 0.47 3.34 -7.51
C ALA A 281 0.81 4.57 -8.35
N ALA A 282 1.26 5.64 -7.71
CA ALA A 282 1.64 6.87 -8.37
C ALA A 282 2.87 7.48 -7.67
N VAL A 283 3.83 7.96 -8.46
CA VAL A 283 4.95 8.78 -7.99
C VAL A 283 5.15 9.96 -8.96
N ASN A 284 5.55 11.11 -8.42
CA ASN A 284 6.04 12.22 -9.24
C ASN A 284 7.56 12.22 -9.28
N THR A 285 8.11 12.42 -10.46
CA THR A 285 9.56 12.49 -10.70
C THR A 285 9.86 13.39 -11.88
N VAL A 286 11.15 13.56 -12.20
CA VAL A 286 11.60 14.25 -13.40
C VAL A 286 12.10 13.23 -14.41
N LEU A 287 11.51 13.21 -15.61
CA LEU A 287 11.94 12.40 -16.74
C LEU A 287 12.34 13.34 -17.89
N ASP A 288 13.56 13.20 -18.40
CA ASP A 288 14.10 14.05 -19.49
C ASP A 288 13.96 15.56 -19.25
N GLY A 289 14.00 15.99 -17.98
CA GLY A 289 13.85 17.40 -17.59
C GLY A 289 12.40 17.88 -17.41
N TYR A 290 11.41 17.03 -17.61
CA TYR A 290 9.99 17.33 -17.41
C TYR A 290 9.47 16.73 -16.11
N ALA A 291 8.64 17.48 -15.38
CA ALA A 291 7.90 16.93 -14.25
C ALA A 291 6.84 15.95 -14.79
N CYS A 292 6.91 14.71 -14.34
CA CYS A 292 6.06 13.62 -14.81
C CYS A 292 5.44 12.87 -13.64
N THR A 293 4.20 12.44 -13.82
CA THR A 293 3.60 11.40 -12.99
C THR A 293 3.86 10.04 -13.64
N VAL A 294 4.40 9.10 -12.86
CA VAL A 294 4.46 7.69 -13.23
C VAL A 294 3.40 6.93 -12.45
N LEU A 295 2.60 6.15 -13.18
CA LEU A 295 1.50 5.33 -12.69
C LEU A 295 1.84 3.86 -12.87
N ALA A 296 1.40 3.02 -11.93
CA ALA A 296 1.43 1.58 -12.10
C ALA A 296 0.18 0.93 -11.52
N HIS A 297 -0.30 -0.12 -12.17
CA HIS A 297 -1.36 -0.97 -11.68
C HIS A 297 -1.27 -2.36 -12.28
N ARG A 298 -2.00 -3.31 -11.70
CA ARG A 298 -2.25 -4.60 -12.32
C ARG A 298 -3.35 -4.41 -13.37
N GLY A 299 -3.05 -4.70 -14.63
CA GLY A 299 -4.03 -4.65 -15.72
C GLY A 299 -5.05 -5.78 -15.64
N ALA A 300 -6.09 -5.72 -16.48
CA ALA A 300 -7.15 -6.75 -16.51
C ALA A 300 -6.63 -8.17 -16.80
N GLU A 301 -5.50 -8.30 -17.50
CA GLU A 301 -4.83 -9.59 -17.77
C GLU A 301 -3.88 -10.05 -16.64
N GLY A 302 -3.77 -9.31 -15.53
CA GLY A 302 -2.90 -9.68 -14.40
C GLY A 302 -1.43 -9.26 -14.57
N ARG A 303 -1.10 -8.50 -15.62
CA ARG A 303 0.26 -7.97 -15.85
C ARG A 303 0.44 -6.57 -15.27
N VAL A 304 1.68 -6.21 -14.93
CA VAL A 304 2.03 -4.86 -14.50
C VAL A 304 1.95 -3.91 -15.70
N MET A 305 1.06 -2.94 -15.60
CA MET A 305 0.93 -1.80 -16.52
C MET A 305 1.65 -0.59 -15.95
N LEU A 306 2.45 0.09 -16.77
CA LEU A 306 3.13 1.34 -16.43
C LEU A 306 2.64 2.47 -17.32
N GLY A 307 2.29 3.59 -16.71
CA GLY A 307 1.85 4.80 -17.40
C GLY A 307 2.75 5.98 -17.06
N VAL A 308 3.01 6.84 -18.04
CA VAL A 308 3.69 8.12 -17.82
C VAL A 308 2.86 9.23 -18.43
N CYS A 309 2.75 10.36 -17.75
CA CYS A 309 2.24 11.62 -18.30
C CYS A 309 2.99 12.81 -17.72
N VAL A 310 2.86 13.98 -18.36
CA VAL A 310 3.33 15.24 -17.78
C VAL A 310 2.48 15.54 -16.56
N ALA A 311 3.14 15.86 -15.44
CA ALA A 311 2.45 16.16 -14.19
C ALA A 311 1.50 17.35 -14.40
N GLU A 312 0.26 17.23 -13.90
CA GLU A 312 -0.82 18.22 -14.04
C GLU A 312 -1.42 18.42 -15.45
N ASP A 313 -0.92 17.70 -16.47
CA ASP A 313 -1.43 17.73 -17.84
C ASP A 313 -1.87 16.34 -18.33
N GLU A 314 -2.67 15.63 -17.52
CA GLU A 314 -3.19 14.31 -17.90
C GLU A 314 -4.06 14.33 -19.17
N ARG A 315 -4.57 15.50 -19.56
CA ARG A 315 -5.31 15.70 -20.82
C ARG A 315 -4.43 15.57 -22.06
N GLY A 316 -3.11 15.79 -21.92
CA GLY A 316 -2.12 15.51 -22.95
C GLY A 316 -1.99 14.02 -23.27
N GLY A 317 -2.55 13.14 -22.43
CA GLY A 317 -2.55 11.69 -22.58
C GLY A 317 -1.57 11.01 -21.63
N VAL A 318 -1.79 9.70 -21.45
CA VAL A 318 -0.90 8.82 -20.68
C VAL A 318 -0.31 7.76 -21.62
N TRP A 319 1.01 7.65 -21.64
CA TRP A 319 1.71 6.61 -22.40
C TRP A 319 1.77 5.34 -21.58
N TRP A 320 0.89 4.39 -21.89
CA TRP A 320 0.82 3.09 -21.24
C TRP A 320 1.74 2.07 -21.92
N THR A 321 2.42 1.28 -21.10
CA THR A 321 3.25 0.15 -21.50
C THR A 321 2.86 -1.06 -20.65
N ASP A 322 2.55 -2.16 -21.34
CA ASP A 322 2.49 -3.48 -20.70
C ASP A 322 3.93 -4.00 -20.54
N THR A 323 4.33 -4.27 -19.31
CA THR A 323 5.70 -4.72 -19.00
C THR A 323 5.94 -6.19 -19.35
N GLY A 324 4.91 -6.94 -19.70
CA GLY A 324 4.97 -8.38 -19.87
C GLY A 324 5.16 -9.16 -18.56
N THR A 325 5.17 -8.48 -17.42
CA THR A 325 5.44 -9.08 -16.11
C THR A 325 4.15 -9.36 -15.36
N ASP A 326 3.89 -10.64 -15.07
CA ASP A 326 2.76 -11.06 -14.25
C ASP A 326 2.90 -10.57 -12.80
N CYS A 327 1.79 -10.20 -12.19
CA CYS A 327 1.75 -9.85 -10.77
C CYS A 327 0.48 -10.38 -10.06
N LEU A 328 0.68 -10.82 -8.82
CA LEU A 328 -0.38 -11.06 -7.85
C LEU A 328 -0.60 -9.79 -7.03
N GLY A 329 -1.86 -9.39 -6.89
CA GLY A 329 -2.20 -8.13 -6.24
C GLY A 329 -1.65 -6.93 -6.99
N ASP A 330 -1.26 -5.88 -6.27
CA ASP A 330 -1.05 -4.57 -6.86
C ASP A 330 0.44 -4.19 -6.85
N PRO A 331 1.01 -3.74 -7.99
CA PRO A 331 2.37 -3.24 -8.02
C PRO A 331 2.50 -1.95 -7.21
N VAL A 332 3.69 -1.69 -6.68
CA VAL A 332 4.00 -0.46 -5.97
C VAL A 332 5.18 0.27 -6.59
N LEU A 333 5.14 1.59 -6.49
CA LEU A 333 6.15 2.50 -7.00
C LEU A 333 6.85 3.20 -5.85
N ALA A 334 8.15 3.44 -6.00
CA ALA A 334 8.92 4.37 -5.19
C ALA A 334 10.01 5.02 -6.04
N LEU A 335 10.63 6.07 -5.49
CA LEU A 335 11.89 6.59 -6.00
C LEU A 335 13.03 6.10 -5.10
N ASP A 336 14.14 5.67 -5.71
CA ASP A 336 15.36 5.33 -4.97
C ASP A 336 16.14 6.58 -4.52
N GLY A 337 17.29 6.34 -3.86
CA GLY A 337 18.16 7.42 -3.39
C GLY A 337 18.75 8.31 -4.50
N GLN A 338 18.62 7.91 -5.77
CA GLN A 338 19.06 8.64 -6.95
C GLN A 338 17.88 9.26 -7.73
N GLY A 339 16.65 9.12 -7.23
CA GLY A 339 15.44 9.62 -7.90
C GLY A 339 14.92 8.72 -9.04
N ARG A 340 15.48 7.52 -9.19
CA ARG A 340 15.07 6.56 -10.23
C ARG A 340 13.79 5.87 -9.80
N VAL A 341 12.88 5.65 -10.75
CA VAL A 341 11.64 4.91 -10.52
C VAL A 341 11.95 3.45 -10.24
N VAL A 342 11.33 2.90 -9.20
CA VAL A 342 11.41 1.48 -8.84
C VAL A 342 10.01 0.91 -8.81
N VAL A 343 9.83 -0.22 -9.47
CA VAL A 343 8.58 -0.99 -9.50
C VAL A 343 8.80 -2.28 -8.74
N LEU A 344 7.92 -2.57 -7.79
CA LEU A 344 7.91 -3.82 -7.03
C LEU A 344 6.55 -4.49 -7.21
N ALA A 345 6.54 -5.80 -7.43
CA ALA A 345 5.34 -6.61 -7.54
C ALA A 345 5.52 -7.95 -6.82
N VAL A 346 4.40 -8.61 -6.50
CA VAL A 346 4.41 -10.03 -6.10
C VAL A 346 4.27 -10.85 -7.37
N ALA A 347 5.20 -11.74 -7.69
CA ALA A 347 5.09 -12.64 -8.84
C ALA A 347 4.06 -13.76 -8.60
N ALA A 348 3.69 -14.48 -9.67
CA ALA A 348 2.74 -15.60 -9.62
C ALA A 348 3.11 -16.72 -8.64
N ASP A 349 4.40 -16.88 -8.32
CA ASP A 349 4.91 -17.85 -7.35
C ASP A 349 4.91 -17.34 -5.89
N GLY A 350 4.39 -16.12 -5.66
CA GLY A 350 4.35 -15.45 -4.36
C GLY A 350 5.65 -14.76 -3.95
N SER A 351 6.69 -14.81 -4.79
CA SER A 351 7.93 -14.08 -4.53
C SER A 351 7.81 -12.59 -4.87
N LEU A 352 8.71 -11.77 -4.32
CA LEU A 352 8.77 -10.35 -4.66
C LEU A 352 9.73 -10.15 -5.83
N THR A 353 9.29 -9.43 -6.86
CA THR A 353 10.08 -9.06 -8.03
C THR A 353 10.16 -7.55 -8.16
N LEU A 354 11.32 -7.06 -8.59
CA LEU A 354 11.63 -5.65 -8.66
C LEU A 354 12.36 -5.31 -9.97
N ALA A 355 11.97 -4.20 -10.58
CA ALA A 355 12.70 -3.57 -11.67
C ALA A 355 12.93 -2.09 -11.35
N ARG A 356 14.02 -1.54 -11.88
CA ARG A 356 14.44 -0.16 -11.61
C ARG A 356 14.67 0.57 -12.92
N GLN A 357 14.35 1.85 -12.97
CA GLN A 357 14.69 2.70 -14.09
C GLN A 357 16.21 2.69 -14.32
N GLU A 358 16.60 2.46 -15.57
CA GLU A 358 17.97 2.54 -16.04
C GLU A 358 18.34 3.97 -16.45
N ASP A 359 19.64 4.24 -16.51
CA ASP A 359 20.14 5.50 -17.05
C ASP A 359 19.83 5.55 -18.55
N GLY A 360 19.22 6.65 -19.00
CA GLY A 360 18.84 6.81 -20.40
C GLY A 360 17.66 7.77 -20.55
N PRO A 361 17.20 7.98 -21.80
CA PRO A 361 16.02 8.79 -22.05
C PRO A 361 14.75 8.11 -21.52
N GLY A 362 13.89 8.90 -20.90
CA GLY A 362 12.55 8.51 -20.46
C GLY A 362 12.53 7.47 -19.35
N LEU A 363 11.52 6.60 -19.39
CA LEU A 363 11.32 5.51 -18.44
C LEU A 363 11.61 4.17 -19.10
N THR A 364 12.86 3.72 -19.00
CA THR A 364 13.27 2.35 -19.36
C THR A 364 13.58 1.59 -18.08
N LEU A 365 12.98 0.41 -17.90
CA LEU A 365 13.23 -0.43 -16.73
C LEU A 365 14.31 -1.48 -17.01
N SER A 366 15.06 -1.80 -15.98
CA SER A 366 15.97 -2.92 -15.94
C SER A 366 15.23 -4.25 -16.07
N THR A 367 16.00 -5.32 -16.24
CA THR A 367 15.47 -6.66 -16.01
C THR A 367 14.86 -6.80 -14.61
N TRP A 368 13.81 -7.61 -14.52
CA TRP A 368 13.14 -7.91 -13.25
C TRP A 368 13.94 -8.92 -12.44
N ASN A 369 14.22 -8.58 -11.19
CA ASN A 369 14.99 -9.39 -10.27
C ASN A 369 14.14 -9.80 -9.07
N ARG A 370 14.28 -11.05 -8.62
CA ARG A 370 13.67 -11.53 -7.38
C ARG A 370 14.48 -11.03 -6.18
N ILE A 371 13.80 -10.68 -5.08
CA ILE A 371 14.43 -10.21 -3.83
C ILE A 371 14.24 -11.17 -2.65
#